data_AF-A0A9Q3VLB2-F1
#
_entry.id   AF-A0A9Q3VLB2-F1
#
_cell.length_a   1.000
_cell.length_b   1.000
_cell.length_c   1.000
_cell.angle_alpha   90.00
_cell.angle_beta   90.00
_cell.angle_gamma   90.00
#
_symmetry.space_group_name_H-M   'P 1'
#
loop_
_entity.id
_entity.type
_entity.pdbx_description
1 polymer ?
#
loop_
_entity_poly.entity_id
_entity_poly.type
_entity_poly.pdbx_seq_one_letter_code
_entity_poly.pdbx_strand_id
1 'polypeptide(L)' 'MAALPASVDRDIIDHRIVFAIKTIRDTLGCTIHEAIDVFAVRYEELRRDRPDDFAVGPEEYGRGFYS' A
#
# COMPACT_ATOMS: atom_id res chain seq x y z
N MET A 1 9.73 9.57 12.56
CA MET A 1 9.27 8.81 11.38
C MET A 1 8.14 9.61 10.78
N ALA A 2 8.27 10.05 9.52
CA ALA A 2 7.18 10.80 8.88
C ALA A 2 5.95 9.90 8.79
N ALA A 3 4.82 10.37 9.30
CA ALA A 3 3.56 9.64 9.14
C ALA A 3 3.20 9.62 7.65
N LEU A 4 2.80 8.45 7.14
CA LEU A 4 2.29 8.35 5.78
C LEU A 4 1.00 9.18 5.67
N PRO A 5 0.77 9.87 4.54
CA PRO A 5 -0.46 10.60 4.34
C PRO A 5 -1.63 9.63 4.21
N ALA A 6 -2.82 10.03 4.68
CA ALA A 6 -4.04 9.22 4.62
C ALA A 6 -4.46 8.83 3.19
N SER A 7 -3.92 9.50 2.16
CA SER A 7 -4.11 9.12 0.77
C SER A 7 -3.51 7.75 0.45
N VAL A 8 -2.41 7.35 1.11
CA VAL A 8 -1.78 6.03 0.90
C VAL A 8 -2.75 4.92 1.27
N ASP A 9 -3.40 5.02 2.44
CA ASP A 9 -4.36 4.01 2.88
C ASP A 9 -5.55 3.92 1.92
N ARG A 10 -6.04 5.06 1.43
CA ARG A 10 -7.10 5.10 0.43
C ARG A 10 -6.65 4.44 -0.86
N ASP A 11 -5.46 4.77 -1.37
CA ASP A 11 -4.92 4.18 -2.60
C ASP A 11 -4.70 2.67 -2.45
N ILE A 12 -4.34 2.18 -1.25
CA ILE A 12 -4.27 0.75 -0.94
C ILE A 12 -5.68 0.14 -1.01
N ILE A 13 -6.66 0.70 -0.32
CA ILE A 13 -8.02 0.16 -0.29
C ILE A 13 -8.67 0.15 -1.69
N ASP A 14 -8.49 1.23 -2.47
CA ASP A 14 -8.98 1.38 -3.85
C ASP A 14 -8.17 0.55 -4.89
N HIS A 15 -7.22 -0.28 -4.45
CA HIS A 15 -6.36 -1.11 -5.32
C HIS A 15 -5.48 -0.31 -6.30
N ARG A 16 -5.15 0.94 -5.96
CA ARG A 16 -4.27 1.84 -6.73
C ARG A 16 -2.81 1.68 -6.32
N ILE A 17 -2.30 0.46 -6.42
CA ILE A 17 -0.96 0.04 -5.92
C ILE A 17 0.16 1.00 -6.34
N VAL A 18 0.24 1.36 -7.63
CA VAL A 18 1.30 2.23 -8.16
C VAL A 18 1.24 3.64 -7.55
N PHE A 19 0.05 4.17 -7.30
CA PHE A 19 -0.12 5.50 -6.68
C PHE A 19 0.27 5.48 -5.20
N ALA A 20 -0.10 4.42 -4.47
CA ALA A 20 0.31 4.23 -3.09
C ALA A 20 1.85 4.18 -2.97
N ILE A 21 2.52 3.34 -3.77
CA ILE A 21 3.99 3.20 -3.76
C ILE A 21 4.67 4.51 -4.15
N LYS A 22 4.16 5.21 -5.17
CA LYS A 22 4.68 6.52 -5.58
C LYS A 22 4.60 7.53 -4.43
N THR A 23 3.45 7.58 -3.74
CA THR A 23 3.23 8.52 -2.63
C THR A 23 4.12 8.20 -1.44
N ILE A 24 4.31 6.92 -1.11
CA ILE A 24 5.24 6.45 -0.06
C ILE A 24 6.66 6.91 -0.40
N ARG A 25 7.10 6.64 -1.64
CA ARG A 25 8.44 7.00 -2.10
C ARG A 25 8.70 8.51 -2.03
N ASP A 26 7.74 9.31 -2.49
CA ASP A 26 7.84 10.77 -2.50
C ASP A 26 7.87 11.33 -1.07
N THR A 27 7.01 10.81 -0.19
CA THR A 27 6.90 11.25 1.21
C THR A 27 8.15 10.91 2.01
N LEU A 28 8.71 9.71 1.82
CA LEU A 28 9.85 9.21 2.60
C LEU A 28 11.20 9.49 1.95
N GLY A 29 11.21 9.92 0.68
CA GLY A 29 12.45 10.12 -0.10
C GLY A 29 13.26 8.85 -0.31
N CYS A 30 12.63 7.66 -0.25
CA CYS A 30 13.30 6.37 -0.25
C CYS A 30 13.48 5.77 -1.66
N THR A 31 14.14 4.62 -1.72
CA THR A 31 14.23 3.82 -2.95
C THR A 31 12.89 3.16 -3.28
N ILE A 32 12.76 2.64 -4.51
CA ILE A 32 11.56 1.91 -4.92
C ILE A 32 11.34 0.65 -4.08
N HIS A 33 12.40 -0.09 -3.75
CA HIS A 33 12.33 -1.30 -2.94
C HIS A 33 11.85 -0.99 -1.52
N GLU A 34 12.44 0.02 -0.87
CA GLU A 34 11.99 0.45 0.46
C GLU A 34 10.53 0.93 0.44
N ALA A 35 10.09 1.60 -0.63
CA ALA A 35 8.69 2.01 -0.76
C ALA A 35 7.74 0.79 -0.89
N ILE A 36 8.17 -0.27 -1.56
CA ILE A 36 7.42 -1.52 -1.66
C ILE A 36 7.36 -2.23 -0.30
N ASP A 37 8.46 -2.30 0.45
CA ASP A 37 8.47 -2.88 1.80
C ASP A 37 7.50 -2.14 2.72
N VAL A 38 7.53 -0.81 2.71
CA VAL A 38 6.60 0.03 3.50
C VAL A 38 5.16 -0.18 3.04
N PHE A 39 4.92 -0.28 1.73
CA PHE A 39 3.60 -0.59 1.19
C PHE A 39 3.07 -1.93 1.70
N ALA A 40 3.90 -2.97 1.69
CA ALA A 40 3.52 -4.32 2.12
C ALA A 40 3.11 -4.33 3.60
N VAL A 41 3.93 -3.72 4.47
CA VAL A 41 3.61 -3.58 5.90
C VAL A 41 2.28 -2.85 6.08
N ARG A 42 2.08 -1.73 5.37
CA ARG A 42 0.86 -0.94 5.53
C ARG A 42 -0.39 -1.66 5.02
N TYR A 43 -0.26 -2.41 3.92
CA TYR A 43 -1.32 -3.26 3.40
C TYR A 43 -1.73 -4.33 4.42
N GLU A 44 -0.76 -5.00 5.06
CA GLU A 44 -1.05 -6.02 6.08
C GLU A 44 -1.76 -5.44 7.31
N GLU A 45 -1.32 -4.26 7.78
CA GLU A 45 -1.99 -3.54 8.88
C GLU A 45 -3.44 -3.23 8.54
N LEU A 46 -3.69 -2.62 7.37
CA LEU A 46 -5.04 -2.28 6.92
C LEU A 46 -5.91 -3.53 6.74
N ARG A 47 -5.35 -4.61 6.21
CA ARG A 47 -6.09 -5.87 6.02
C ARG A 47 -6.47 -6.52 7.34
N ARG A 48 -5.61 -6.41 8.36
CA ARG A 48 -5.88 -6.89 9.73
C ARG A 48 -6.94 -6.04 10.42
N ASP A 49 -6.80 -4.72 10.36
CA ASP A 49 -7.64 -3.80 11.13
C ASP A 49 -9.01 -3.55 10.48
N ARG A 50 -9.07 -3.59 9.15
CA ARG A 50 -10.26 -3.27 8.35
C ARG A 50 -10.42 -4.23 7.16
N PRO A 51 -10.66 -5.53 7.41
CA PRO A 51 -10.77 -6.50 6.33
C PRO A 51 -11.96 -6.22 5.40
N ASP A 52 -13.06 -5.67 5.91
CA ASP A 52 -14.28 -5.38 5.14
C ASP A 52 -14.14 -4.23 4.14
N ASP A 53 -13.13 -3.37 4.28
CA ASP A 53 -12.91 -2.24 3.36
C ASP A 53 -12.35 -2.69 1.99
N PHE A 54 -11.79 -3.90 1.90
CA PHE A 54 -11.20 -4.40 0.67
C PHE A 54 -12.21 -5.25 -0.10
N ALA A 55 -12.38 -4.92 -1.39
CA ALA A 55 -13.29 -5.62 -2.27
C ALA A 55 -12.83 -7.04 -2.66
N VAL A 56 -11.53 -7.36 -2.56
CA VAL A 56 -10.95 -8.62 -3.05
C VAL A 56 -9.99 -9.24 -2.06
N GLY A 57 -9.84 -10.58 -2.11
CA GLY A 57 -8.89 -11.32 -1.28
C GLY A 57 -7.42 -11.01 -1.59
N PRO A 58 -6.47 -11.37 -0.71
CA PRO A 58 -5.04 -11.05 -0.86
C PRO A 58 -4.42 -11.61 -2.15
N GLU A 59 -4.83 -12.81 -2.56
CA GLU A 59 -4.34 -13.45 -3.79
C GLU A 59 -4.79 -12.68 -5.05
N GLU A 60 -6.01 -12.13 -5.04
CA GLU A 60 -6.54 -11.36 -6.16
C GLU A 60 -6.03 -9.92 -6.15
N TYR A 61 -5.80 -9.35 -4.96
CA TYR A 61 -5.24 -8.02 -4.78
C TYR A 61 -3.83 -7.90 -5.38
N GLY A 62 -2.97 -8.90 -5.22
CA GLY A 62 -1.61 -8.87 -5.79
C GLY A 62 -1.55 -9.20 -7.29
N ARG A 63 -2.67 -9.60 -7.92
CA ARG A 63 -2.64 -10.17 -9.27
C ARG A 63 -2.18 -9.14 -10.31
N GLY A 64 -1.12 -9.48 -11.03
CA GLY A 64 -0.52 -8.62 -12.05
C GLY A 64 0.50 -7.61 -11.51
N PHE A 65 0.74 -7.61 -10.20
CA PHE A 65 1.84 -6.88 -9.57
C PHE A 65 2.89 -7.89 -9.10
N TYR A 66 3.97 -7.99 -9.88
CA TYR A 66 5.12 -8.84 -9.55
C TYR A 66 6.25 -7.92 -9.11
N SER A 67 6.54 -7.91 -7.82
CA SER A 67 7.61 -7.12 -7.21
C SER A 67 8.54 -8.00 -6.40
#